data_AF-A0A1G9BAZ6-F1
#
_entry.id   AF-A0A1G9BAZ6-F1
#
_cell.length_a   1.000
_cell.length_b   1.000
_cell.length_c   1.000
_cell.angle_alpha   90.00
_cell.angle_beta   90.00
_cell.angle_gamma   90.00
#
_symmetry.space_group_name_H-M   'P 1'
#
loop_
_entity.id
_entity.type
_entity.pdbx_description
1 polymer ?
#
loop_
_entity_poly.entity_id
_entity_poly.type
_entity_poly.pdbx_seq_one_letter_code
_entity_poly.pdbx_strand_id
1 'polypeptide(L)'
;MRITPDNTQFAAYSRLTVSAHLRNQLRDGTSLREQQEDISFSKFQELLDEEQVVNEKNSRKMSDFHRSALETQMNYTDNPKRTQEVMGIMEKAFALGLVDKDNTLINKFNQKT
;
A
#
# COMPACT_ATOMS: atom_id res chain seq x y z
N MET A 1 -20.44 6.91 -4.03
CA MET A 1 -19.23 7.39 -3.35
C MET A 1 -18.36 8.11 -4.40
N ARG A 2 -18.09 9.41 -4.25
CA ARG A 2 -17.21 10.13 -5.21
C ARG A 2 -15.77 9.88 -4.79
N ILE A 3 -15.03 9.08 -5.56
CA ILE A 3 -13.59 8.96 -5.43
C ILE A 3 -13.02 10.28 -5.94
N THR A 4 -12.64 11.18 -5.04
CA THR A 4 -11.92 12.41 -5.38
C THR A 4 -10.42 12.14 -5.30
N PRO A 5 -9.60 12.77 -6.16
CA PRO A 5 -8.15 12.69 -6.10
C PRO A 5 -7.55 13.09 -4.76
N ASP A 6 -8.31 13.75 -3.87
CA ASP A 6 -7.92 14.16 -2.51
C ASP A 6 -8.05 13.06 -1.45
N ASN A 7 -8.46 11.85 -1.84
CA ASN A 7 -8.53 10.74 -0.90
C ASN A 7 -7.11 10.19 -0.61
N THR A 8 -6.57 10.48 0.58
CA THR A 8 -5.26 10.00 1.04
C THR A 8 -5.20 8.48 1.17
N GLN A 9 -6.32 7.80 1.42
CA GLN A 9 -6.40 6.34 1.38
C GLN A 9 -6.23 5.83 -0.05
N PHE A 10 -6.83 6.49 -1.05
CA PHE A 10 -6.65 6.10 -2.45
C PHE A 10 -5.19 6.32 -2.90
N ALA A 11 -4.57 7.42 -2.48
CA ALA A 11 -3.16 7.68 -2.75
C ALA A 11 -2.24 6.61 -2.12
N ALA A 12 -2.51 6.19 -0.89
CA ALA A 12 -1.80 5.10 -0.23
C ALA A 12 -2.00 3.76 -0.97
N TYR A 13 -3.25 3.44 -1.31
CA TYR A 13 -3.61 2.25 -2.09
C TYR A 13 -2.85 2.21 -3.42
N SER A 14 -2.94 3.27 -4.23
CA SER A 14 -2.23 3.34 -5.51
C SER A 14 -0.72 3.20 -5.36
N ARG A 15 -0.12 3.77 -4.30
CA ARG A 15 1.31 3.59 -4.05
C ARG A 15 1.64 2.13 -3.78
N LEU A 16 0.89 1.44 -2.93
CA LEU A 16 1.18 0.06 -2.58
C LEU A 16 0.83 -0.95 -3.69
N THR A 17 -0.10 -0.62 -4.59
CA THR A 17 -0.50 -1.49 -5.72
C THR A 17 0.27 -1.18 -7.01
N VAL A 18 0.40 0.09 -7.41
CA VAL A 18 0.97 0.47 -8.71
C VAL A 18 2.50 0.48 -8.69
N SER A 19 3.12 0.95 -7.60
CA SER A 19 4.59 0.95 -7.51
C SER A 19 5.16 -0.47 -7.46
N ALA A 20 4.41 -1.38 -6.86
CA ALA A 20 4.67 -2.82 -6.85
C ALA A 20 4.72 -3.40 -8.26
N HIS A 21 3.67 -3.16 -9.05
CA HIS A 21 3.59 -3.60 -10.44
C HIS A 21 4.71 -3.00 -11.29
N LEU A 22 5.00 -1.70 -11.13
CA LEU A 22 6.07 -1.03 -11.86
C LEU A 22 7.46 -1.57 -11.49
N ARG A 23 7.72 -1.82 -10.20
CA ARG A 23 8.98 -2.40 -9.73
C ARG A 23 9.20 -3.81 -10.28
N ASN A 24 8.16 -4.63 -10.30
CA ASN A 24 8.23 -6.00 -10.83
C ASN A 24 8.45 -6.01 -12.35
N GLN A 25 7.80 -5.09 -13.08
CA GLN A 25 8.06 -4.89 -14.52
C GLN A 25 9.50 -4.49 -14.80
N LEU A 26 10.04 -3.54 -14.03
CA LEU A 26 11.42 -3.05 -14.21
C LEU A 26 12.48 -4.09 -13.82
N ARG A 27 12.20 -4.94 -12.83
CA ARG A 27 13.15 -5.95 -12.34
C ARG A 27 13.18 -7.20 -13.21
N ASP A 28 12.01 -7.69 -13.59
CA ASP A 28 11.87 -9.05 -14.14
C ASP A 28 11.37 -9.08 -15.60
N GLY A 29 11.15 -7.91 -16.22
CA GLY A 29 10.71 -7.78 -17.63
C GLY A 29 9.36 -8.44 -17.92
N THR A 30 8.61 -8.79 -16.88
CA THR A 30 7.34 -9.50 -16.97
C THR A 30 6.25 -8.53 -17.42
N SER A 31 5.60 -8.84 -18.54
CA SER A 31 4.34 -8.18 -18.91
C SER A 31 3.30 -8.42 -17.81
N LEU A 32 2.27 -7.56 -17.75
CA LEU A 32 1.11 -7.61 -16.83
C LEU A 32 0.55 -9.04 -16.73
N ARG A 33 1.18 -9.89 -15.92
CA ARG A 33 0.92 -11.32 -15.90
C ARG A 33 -0.33 -11.51 -15.05
N GLU A 34 -1.40 -11.93 -15.74
CA GLU A 34 -2.67 -12.46 -15.25
C GLU A 34 -3.01 -12.12 -13.80
N GLN A 35 -3.87 -11.10 -13.67
CA GLN A 35 -4.71 -10.75 -12.53
C GLN A 35 -4.81 -11.86 -11.46
N GLN A 36 -3.84 -11.92 -10.55
CA GLN A 36 -4.17 -12.38 -9.21
C GLN A 36 -4.95 -11.25 -8.59
N GLU A 37 -6.20 -11.50 -8.20
CA GLU A 37 -7.16 -10.51 -7.71
C GLU A 37 -6.52 -9.57 -6.67
N ASP A 38 -6.05 -8.40 -7.11
CA ASP A 38 -5.57 -7.37 -6.21
C ASP A 38 -6.69 -7.02 -5.22
N ILE A 39 -6.35 -6.74 -3.96
CA ILE A 39 -7.38 -6.28 -3.01
C ILE A 39 -8.05 -5.06 -3.63
N SER A 40 -9.37 -5.01 -3.64
CA SER A 40 -10.06 -3.82 -4.13
C SER A 40 -9.81 -2.65 -3.19
N PHE A 41 -9.87 -1.42 -3.72
CA PHE A 41 -9.77 -0.22 -2.89
C PHE A 41 -10.81 -0.20 -1.77
N SER A 42 -12.04 -0.65 -2.04
CA SER A 42 -13.08 -0.73 -1.00
C SER A 42 -12.72 -1.69 0.13
N LYS A 43 -12.13 -2.86 -0.20
CA LYS A 43 -11.69 -3.82 0.81
C LYS A 43 -10.47 -3.32 1.58
N PHE A 44 -9.56 -2.62 0.93
CA PHE A 44 -8.46 -1.92 1.60
C PHE A 44 -8.96 -0.92 2.64
N GLN A 45 -9.95 -0.09 2.28
CA GLN A 45 -10.56 0.86 3.21
C GLN A 45 -11.24 0.15 4.39
N GLU A 46 -12.05 -0.87 4.12
CA GLU A 46 -12.72 -1.68 5.14
C GLU A 46 -11.71 -2.23 6.16
N LEU A 47 -10.61 -2.82 5.70
CA LEU A 47 -9.60 -3.40 6.58
C LEU A 47 -8.82 -2.37 7.39
N LEU A 48 -8.60 -1.18 6.84
CA LEU A 48 -8.03 -0.06 7.58
C LEU A 48 -8.98 0.44 8.67
N ASP A 49 -10.27 0.51 8.37
CA ASP A 49 -11.29 1.03 9.30
C ASP A 49 -11.59 0.03 10.42
N GLU A 50 -11.59 -1.27 10.11
CA GLU A 50 -11.78 -2.36 11.07
C GLU A 50 -10.55 -2.62 11.96
N GLU A 51 -9.38 -2.05 11.61
CA GLU A 51 -8.10 -2.26 12.28
C GLU A 51 -7.72 -3.74 12.43
N GLN A 52 -8.21 -4.59 11.52
CA GLN A 52 -8.01 -6.02 11.60
C GLN A 52 -6.62 -6.40 11.10
N VAL A 53 -5.83 -7.09 11.95
CA VAL A 53 -4.59 -7.72 11.49
C VAL A 53 -4.93 -8.90 10.60
N VAL A 54 -4.59 -8.77 9.32
CA VAL A 54 -4.92 -9.77 8.30
C VAL A 54 -3.89 -10.88 8.24
N ASN A 55 -2.63 -10.56 8.51
CA ASN A 55 -1.55 -11.54 8.55
C ASN A 55 -0.44 -11.10 9.51
N GLU A 56 -0.39 -11.74 10.68
CA GLU A 56 0.62 -11.43 11.71
C GLU A 56 2.06 -11.60 11.21
N LYS A 57 2.32 -12.55 10.30
CA LYS A 57 3.68 -12.76 9.74
C LYS A 57 4.13 -11.61 8.86
N ASN A 58 3.17 -10.86 8.31
CA ASN A 58 3.42 -9.67 7.50
C ASN A 58 3.32 -8.38 8.31
N SER A 59 2.76 -8.41 9.53
CA SER A 59 2.67 -7.26 10.43
C SER A 59 4.07 -6.77 10.79
N ARG A 60 4.39 -5.55 10.35
CA ARG A 60 5.70 -4.93 10.58
C ARG A 60 5.64 -3.42 10.43
N LYS A 61 6.76 -2.75 10.72
CA LYS A 61 6.92 -1.33 10.39
C LYS A 61 7.01 -1.13 8.88
N MET A 62 6.59 0.03 8.39
CA MET A 62 6.80 0.43 6.99
C MET A 62 8.27 0.28 6.60
N SER A 63 8.51 -0.26 5.41
CA SER A 63 9.86 -0.38 4.85
C SER A 63 10.53 0.97 4.69
N ASP A 64 11.84 1.02 4.91
CA ASP A 64 12.66 2.24 4.74
C ASP A 64 12.54 2.84 3.34
N PHE A 65 12.38 2.01 2.30
CA PHE A 65 12.16 2.49 0.93
C PHE A 65 10.94 3.43 0.83
N HIS A 66 9.78 2.99 1.34
CA HIS A 66 8.56 3.79 1.33
C HIS A 66 8.63 4.99 2.27
N ARG A 67 9.23 4.80 3.45
CA ARG A 67 9.42 5.88 4.43
C ARG A 67 10.27 7.00 3.85
N SER A 68 11.47 6.68 3.36
CA SER A 68 12.40 7.65 2.77
C SER A 68 11.82 8.34 1.54
N ALA A 69 11.06 7.64 0.71
CA ALA A 69 10.39 8.25 -0.45
C ALA A 69 9.34 9.28 -0.02
N LEU A 70 8.54 8.98 1.00
CA LEU A 70 7.54 9.90 1.53
C LEU A 70 8.18 11.07 2.29
N GLU A 71 9.21 10.81 3.08
CA GLU A 71 9.98 11.87 3.76
C GLU A 71 10.63 12.83 2.78
N THR A 72 11.23 12.30 1.72
CA THR A 72 11.75 13.12 0.61
C THR A 72 10.63 13.94 0.01
N GLN A 73 9.49 13.33 -0.33
CA GLN A 73 8.37 14.06 -0.91
C GLN A 73 7.85 15.16 0.01
N MET A 74 7.76 14.94 1.33
CA MET A 74 7.35 15.98 2.29
C MET A 74 8.22 17.23 2.21
N ASN A 75 9.53 17.05 1.96
CA ASN A 75 10.47 18.17 1.87
C ASN A 75 10.34 18.99 0.58
N TYR A 76 9.70 18.45 -0.47
CA TYR A 76 9.65 19.05 -1.81
C TYR A 76 8.23 19.30 -2.34
N THR A 77 7.19 19.00 -1.56
CA THR A 77 5.79 19.17 -1.98
C THR A 77 5.16 20.41 -1.37
N ASP A 78 4.26 21.04 -2.10
CA ASP A 78 3.46 22.18 -1.61
C ASP A 78 2.41 21.76 -0.55
N ASN A 79 2.21 20.45 -0.34
CA ASN A 79 1.27 19.92 0.65
C ASN A 79 1.87 18.78 1.50
N PRO A 80 2.76 19.11 2.47
CA PRO A 80 3.42 18.12 3.31
C PRO A 80 2.44 17.40 4.23
N LYS A 81 1.39 18.08 4.71
CA LYS A 81 0.35 17.50 5.57
C LYS A 81 -0.34 16.30 4.90
N ARG A 82 -0.72 16.45 3.62
CA ARG A 82 -1.30 15.35 2.85
C ARG A 82 -0.34 14.16 2.73
N THR A 83 0.94 14.43 2.53
CA THR A 83 1.96 13.38 2.42
C THR A 83 2.15 12.65 3.75
N GLN A 84 2.08 13.38 4.88
CA GLN A 84 2.08 12.81 6.22
C GLN A 84 0.85 11.91 6.46
N GLU A 85 -0.35 12.32 6.02
CA GLU A 85 -1.56 11.50 6.12
C GLU A 85 -1.44 10.20 5.30
N VAL A 86 -0.92 10.28 4.07
CA VAL A 86 -0.62 9.08 3.25
C VAL A 86 0.38 8.17 3.95
N MET A 87 1.42 8.73 4.57
CA MET A 87 2.40 7.97 5.34
C MET A 87 1.74 7.21 6.49
N GLY A 88 0.90 7.87 7.29
CA GLY A 88 0.18 7.23 8.40
C GLY A 88 -0.72 6.08 7.94
N ILE A 89 -1.42 6.24 6.80
CA ILE A 89 -2.25 5.17 6.24
C ILE A 89 -1.41 3.98 5.79
N MET A 90 -0.28 4.23 5.14
CA MET A 90 0.62 3.16 4.73
C MET A 90 1.28 2.50 5.95
N GLU A 91 1.66 3.24 6.99
CA GLU A 91 2.16 2.66 8.25
C GLU A 91 1.14 1.71 8.86
N LYS A 92 -0.14 2.12 8.90
CA LYS A 92 -1.24 1.28 9.35
C LYS A 92 -1.37 0.02 8.49
N ALA A 93 -1.31 0.15 7.17
CA ALA A 93 -1.38 -1.02 6.27
C ALA A 93 -0.26 -2.05 6.53
N PHE A 94 0.97 -1.58 6.77
CA PHE A 94 2.08 -2.45 7.15
C PHE A 94 1.86 -3.10 8.53
N ALA A 95 1.37 -2.35 9.51
CA ALA A 95 1.10 -2.86 10.86
C ALA A 95 -0.04 -3.89 10.88
N LEU A 96 -1.02 -3.77 9.99
CA LEU A 96 -2.12 -4.73 9.84
C LEU A 96 -1.73 -5.96 9.01
N GLY A 97 -0.50 -6.01 8.49
CA GLY A 97 -0.03 -7.13 7.66
C GLY A 97 -0.68 -7.17 6.27
N LEU A 98 -1.22 -6.03 5.81
CA LEU A 98 -1.78 -5.88 4.45
C LEU A 98 -0.69 -5.82 3.38
N VAL A 99 0.57 -5.69 3.79
CA VAL A 99 1.71 -5.53 2.88
C VAL A 99 2.64 -6.74 3.01
N ASP A 100 2.91 -7.42 1.90
CA ASP A 100 3.77 -8.59 1.87
C ASP A 100 5.26 -8.24 1.94
N LYS A 101 6.12 -9.25 1.97
CA LYS A 101 7.59 -9.11 1.99
C LYS A 101 8.16 -8.30 0.80
N ASP A 102 7.45 -8.25 -0.32
CA ASP A 102 7.87 -7.51 -1.51
C ASP A 102 7.48 -6.02 -1.43
N ASN A 103 6.86 -5.63 -0.31
CA ASN A 103 6.33 -4.31 0.01
C ASN A 103 5.16 -3.90 -0.88
N THR A 104 4.30 -4.87 -1.19
CA THR A 104 3.13 -4.74 -2.06
C THR A 104 1.86 -5.16 -1.33
N LEU A 105 0.69 -4.65 -1.70
CA LEU A 105 -0.57 -5.11 -1.08
C LEU A 105 -0.78 -6.60 -1.35
N ILE A 106 -1.23 -7.34 -0.33
CA ILE A 106 -1.44 -8.79 -0.44
C ILE A 106 -2.61 -9.11 -1.38
N ASN A 107 -2.36 -9.69 -2.55
CA ASN A 107 -3.43 -10.05 -3.50
C ASN A 107 -4.24 -11.29 -3.14
N LYS A 108 -3.92 -11.97 -2.03
CA LYS A 108 -4.62 -13.19 -1.62
C LYS A 108 -4.77 -13.25 -0.11
N PHE A 109 -6.01 -13.24 0.35
CA PHE A 109 -6.39 -13.75 1.68
C PHE A 109 -6.39 -15.28 1.73
N ASN A 110 -5.92 -15.97 0.68
CA ASN A 110 -5.80 -17.42 0.65
C ASN A 110 -4.67 -17.90 1.56
N GLN A 111 -5.04 -18.03 2.83
CA GLN A 111 -4.83 -19.19 3.70
C GLN A 111 -3.86 -20.25 3.17
N LYS A 112 -2.78 -20.46 3.92
CA LYS A 112 -2.47 -21.79 4.47
C LYS A 112 -1.98 -21.65 5.90
N THR A 113 -2.79 -22.15 6.82
CA THR A 113 -2.31 -22.93 7.99
C THR A 113 -1.26 -23.94 7.56
#